data_AF-A0A929J466-F1
#
_entry.id   AF-A0A929J466-F1
#
_cell.length_a   1.000
_cell.length_b   1.000
_cell.length_c   1.000
_cell.angle_alpha   90.00
_cell.angle_beta   90.00
_cell.angle_gamma   90.00
#
_symmetry.space_group_name_H-M   'P 1'
#
loop_
_entity.id
_entity.type
_entity.pdbx_description
1 polymer ?
#
loop_
_entity_poly.entity_id
_entity_poly.type
_entity_poly.pdbx_seq_one_letter_code
_entity_poly.pdbx_strand_id
1 'polypeptide(L)'
;NATDIYKSTQSLEGEWILSPANLQQGKATKHKLVVPLVGTDAVAMNFKLVGKGSTVQETLLPDTKKEMVSMYHCKDAACSQVKATHYCVKQNQPEMIADPAGTASMLIYGCDMSTELCQSGQNHIHKITHEVSDSGKHLKTTYTSWKDSKFLKDSTYHFDRK
;
A
#
# COMPACT_ATOMS: atom_id res chain seq x y z
N ASN A 1 -8.21 17.34 -1.67
CA ASN A 1 -9.13 16.89 -2.75
C ASN A 1 -8.54 15.64 -3.42
N ALA A 2 -9.25 14.93 -4.32
CA ALA A 2 -8.73 13.68 -4.93
C ALA A 2 -7.44 13.89 -5.74
N THR A 3 -7.30 15.02 -6.44
CA THR A 3 -6.07 15.41 -7.12
C THR A 3 -4.88 15.54 -6.17
N ASP A 4 -5.07 16.13 -4.99
CA ASP A 4 -4.01 16.26 -3.99
C ASP A 4 -3.60 14.89 -3.44
N ILE A 5 -4.57 14.01 -3.16
CA ILE A 5 -4.29 12.64 -2.73
C ILE A 5 -3.47 11.91 -3.80
N TYR A 6 -3.87 12.02 -5.07
CA TYR A 6 -3.12 11.40 -6.16
C TYR A 6 -1.70 11.95 -6.25
N LYS A 7 -1.51 13.28 -6.20
CA LYS A 7 -0.17 13.90 -6.18
C LYS A 7 0.68 13.43 -5.00
N SER A 8 0.09 13.29 -3.81
CA SER A 8 0.77 12.73 -2.65
C SER A 8 1.13 11.26 -2.84
N THR A 9 0.29 10.49 -3.53
CA THR A 9 0.61 9.11 -3.95
C THR A 9 1.82 9.10 -4.88
N GLN A 10 1.85 9.99 -5.87
CA GLN A 10 2.98 10.13 -6.81
C GLN A 10 4.28 10.51 -6.07
N SER A 11 4.19 11.29 -4.99
CA SER A 11 5.37 11.70 -4.20
C SER A 11 6.09 10.53 -3.51
N LEU A 12 5.45 9.37 -3.40
CA LEU A 12 6.05 8.13 -2.89
C LEU A 12 7.03 7.48 -3.86
N GLU A 13 7.07 7.93 -5.13
CA GLU A 13 7.93 7.38 -6.18
C GLU A 13 9.38 7.13 -5.70
N GLY A 14 9.92 5.97 -6.03
CA GLY A 14 11.26 5.55 -5.66
C GLY A 14 11.30 4.27 -4.84
N GLU A 15 12.52 3.91 -4.45
CA GLU A 15 12.83 2.69 -3.72
C GLU A 15 12.88 2.94 -2.21
N TRP A 16 12.42 1.95 -1.47
CA TRP A 16 12.29 1.98 -0.02
C TRP A 16 12.80 0.65 0.56
N ILE A 17 13.58 0.75 1.62
CA ILE A 17 14.15 -0.40 2.35
C ILE A 17 13.41 -0.58 3.67
N LEU A 18 13.37 -1.81 4.20
CA LEU A 18 12.76 -2.02 5.52
C LEU A 18 13.63 -1.39 6.60
N SER A 19 13.04 -0.52 7.42
CA SER A 19 13.69 0.04 8.61
C SER A 19 14.25 -1.05 9.53
N PRO A 20 15.27 -0.75 10.33
CA PRO A 20 15.83 -1.67 11.33
C PRO A 20 14.79 -2.34 12.23
N ALA A 21 15.10 -3.54 12.73
CA ALA A 21 14.16 -4.37 13.46
C ALA A 21 13.54 -3.71 14.70
N ASN A 22 14.26 -2.80 15.36
CA ASN A 22 13.78 -2.04 16.53
C ASN A 22 12.75 -0.96 16.18
N LEU A 23 12.65 -0.55 14.91
CA LEU A 23 11.66 0.40 14.40
C LEU A 23 10.43 -0.30 13.79
N GLN A 24 10.51 -1.61 13.56
CA GLN A 24 9.39 -2.39 13.04
C GLN A 24 8.35 -2.65 14.12
N GLN A 25 7.08 -2.70 13.71
CA GLN A 25 5.96 -3.03 14.61
C GLN A 25 5.19 -4.27 14.17
N GLY A 26 4.49 -4.88 15.12
CA GLY A 26 3.68 -6.06 14.88
C GLY A 26 4.52 -7.32 14.52
N LYS A 27 3.96 -8.16 13.64
CA LYS A 27 4.54 -9.46 13.27
C LYS A 27 4.84 -9.60 11.78
N ALA A 28 4.57 -8.57 10.96
CA ALA A 28 4.67 -8.66 9.51
C ALA A 28 6.11 -8.96 9.04
N THR A 29 7.09 -8.27 9.62
CA THR A 29 8.52 -8.44 9.34
C THR A 29 9.14 -9.66 10.01
N LYS A 30 8.45 -10.32 10.94
CA LYS A 30 8.91 -11.56 11.61
C LYS A 30 8.69 -12.82 10.77
N HIS A 31 8.02 -12.71 9.62
CA HIS A 31 7.85 -13.85 8.74
C HIS A 31 9.20 -14.29 8.14
N LYS A 32 9.47 -15.60 8.07
CA LYS A 32 10.71 -16.20 7.53
C LYS A 32 11.15 -15.76 6.12
N LEU A 33 10.27 -15.09 5.37
CA LEU A 33 10.52 -14.61 4.01
C LEU A 33 10.80 -13.10 3.97
N VAL A 34 10.59 -12.40 5.09
CA VAL A 34 10.73 -10.95 5.23
C VAL A 34 11.87 -10.63 6.19
N VAL A 35 12.07 -11.44 7.24
CA VAL A 35 13.19 -11.29 8.20
C VAL A 35 14.54 -11.04 7.51
N PRO A 36 14.92 -11.76 6.43
CA PRO A 36 16.21 -11.53 5.78
C PRO A 36 16.39 -10.15 5.13
N LEU A 37 15.31 -9.39 4.93
CA LEU A 37 15.32 -8.06 4.31
C LEU A 37 15.42 -6.93 5.34
N VAL A 38 15.08 -7.19 6.60
CA VAL A 38 14.95 -6.16 7.64
C VAL A 38 16.30 -5.52 7.96
N GLY A 39 16.40 -4.19 7.84
CA GLY A 39 17.63 -3.45 8.12
C GLY A 39 18.75 -3.69 7.11
N THR A 40 18.42 -4.18 5.92
CA THR A 40 19.36 -4.34 4.80
C THR A 40 19.10 -3.30 3.71
N ASP A 41 19.99 -3.17 2.74
CA ASP A 41 19.83 -2.26 1.59
C ASP A 41 18.96 -2.86 0.45
N ALA A 42 18.37 -4.03 0.68
CA ALA A 42 17.47 -4.67 -0.27
C ALA A 42 16.15 -3.88 -0.39
N VAL A 43 15.73 -3.62 -1.62
CA VAL A 43 14.47 -2.92 -1.89
C VAL A 43 13.32 -3.79 -1.38
N ALA A 44 12.53 -3.25 -0.47
CA ALA A 44 11.40 -3.95 0.13
C ALA A 44 10.06 -3.28 -0.22
N MET A 45 10.10 -2.10 -0.82
CA MET A 45 8.96 -1.39 -1.37
C MET A 45 9.45 -0.51 -2.53
N ASN A 46 8.71 -0.48 -3.63
CA ASN A 46 9.02 0.37 -4.78
C ASN A 46 7.74 1.03 -5.31
N PHE A 47 7.76 2.34 -5.51
CA PHE A 47 6.70 3.06 -6.20
C PHE A 47 7.23 3.57 -7.53
N LYS A 48 6.55 3.23 -8.62
CA LYS A 48 6.96 3.63 -9.98
C LYS A 48 5.80 4.26 -10.73
N LEU A 49 6.06 5.37 -11.42
CA LEU A 49 5.12 5.92 -12.39
C LEU A 49 5.12 5.10 -13.69
N VAL A 50 3.94 4.68 -14.13
CA VAL A 50 3.70 3.93 -15.36
C VAL A 50 2.58 4.57 -16.18
N GLY A 51 2.34 4.09 -17.41
CA GLY A 51 1.28 4.62 -18.27
C GLY A 51 1.48 6.11 -18.60
N LYS A 52 2.71 6.55 -18.85
CA LYS A 52 3.06 7.97 -19.04
C LYS A 52 2.76 8.84 -17.80
N GLY A 53 2.84 8.25 -16.60
CA GLY A 53 2.62 8.95 -15.32
C GLY A 53 1.16 8.97 -14.83
N SER A 54 0.24 8.31 -15.55
CA SER A 54 -1.17 8.24 -15.16
C SER A 54 -1.46 7.24 -14.05
N THR A 55 -0.48 6.41 -13.68
CA THR A 55 -0.66 5.35 -12.68
C THR A 55 0.60 5.19 -11.85
N VAL A 56 0.44 5.07 -10.53
CA VAL A 56 1.50 4.68 -9.60
C VAL A 56 1.40 3.19 -9.36
N GLN A 57 2.47 2.45 -9.64
CA GLN A 57 2.63 1.05 -9.27
C GLN A 57 3.42 0.96 -7.97
N GLU A 58 2.77 0.52 -6.89
CA GLU A 58 3.41 0.06 -5.67
C GLU A 58 3.76 -1.42 -5.80
N THR A 59 4.99 -1.81 -5.47
CA THR A 59 5.43 -3.20 -5.39
C THR A 59 5.99 -3.44 -3.99
N LEU A 60 5.24 -4.14 -3.15
CA LEU A 60 5.63 -4.53 -1.80
C LEU A 60 6.40 -5.85 -1.84
N LEU A 61 7.56 -5.90 -1.17
CA LEU A 61 8.43 -7.08 -1.04
C LEU A 61 8.75 -7.72 -2.40
N PRO A 62 9.32 -6.94 -3.34
CA PRO A 62 9.64 -7.42 -4.68
C PRO A 62 10.56 -8.64 -4.64
N ASP A 63 10.44 -9.50 -5.66
CA ASP A 63 11.25 -10.72 -5.84
C ASP A 63 11.10 -11.76 -4.71
N THR A 64 10.05 -11.64 -3.89
CA THR A 64 9.72 -12.61 -2.84
C THR A 64 8.42 -13.35 -3.16
N LYS A 65 8.22 -14.52 -2.52
CA LYS A 65 6.91 -15.22 -2.52
C LYS A 65 5.82 -14.46 -1.74
N LYS A 66 6.10 -13.24 -1.28
CA LYS A 66 5.16 -12.32 -0.63
C LYS A 66 4.91 -11.06 -1.44
N GLU A 67 5.41 -10.99 -2.67
CA GLU A 67 5.21 -9.84 -3.54
C GLU A 67 3.73 -9.54 -3.70
N MET A 68 3.37 -8.28 -3.49
CA MET A 68 2.05 -7.74 -3.73
C MET A 68 2.20 -6.44 -4.50
N VAL A 69 1.23 -6.17 -5.39
CA VAL A 69 1.24 -4.97 -6.22
C VAL A 69 -0.02 -4.17 -5.97
N SER A 70 0.07 -2.85 -5.87
CA SER A 70 -1.09 -1.96 -5.85
C SER A 70 -0.96 -0.93 -6.96
N MET A 71 -1.99 -0.78 -7.79
CA MET A 71 -2.00 0.17 -8.90
C MET A 71 -2.94 1.32 -8.57
N TYR A 72 -2.43 2.53 -8.39
CA TYR A 72 -3.20 3.73 -8.05
C TYR A 72 -3.34 4.65 -9.25
N HIS A 73 -4.55 5.11 -9.54
CA HIS A 73 -4.80 6.02 -10.66
C HIS A 73 -6.04 6.90 -10.42
N CYS A 74 -6.10 8.03 -11.13
CA CYS A 74 -7.33 8.80 -11.22
C CYS A 74 -8.40 8.00 -11.97
N LYS A 75 -9.66 8.07 -11.52
CA LYS A 75 -10.82 7.47 -12.18
C LYS A 75 -11.03 8.01 -13.61
N ASP A 76 -10.75 9.30 -13.79
CA ASP A 76 -10.93 10.04 -15.04
C ASP A 76 -9.87 11.14 -15.17
N ALA A 77 -9.85 11.84 -16.31
CA ALA A 77 -8.88 12.90 -16.59
C ALA A 77 -8.99 14.11 -15.64
N ALA A 78 -10.16 14.35 -15.03
CA ALA A 78 -10.37 15.41 -14.05
C ALA A 78 -9.97 14.98 -12.62
N CYS A 79 -9.60 13.71 -12.44
CA CYS A 79 -9.33 13.08 -11.16
C CYS A 79 -10.47 13.27 -10.14
N SER A 80 -11.70 12.97 -10.54
CA SER A 80 -12.86 13.06 -9.64
C SER A 80 -12.76 12.13 -8.41
N GLN A 81 -12.01 11.04 -8.55
CA GLN A 81 -11.71 10.07 -7.50
C GLN A 81 -10.38 9.38 -7.81
N VAL A 82 -9.67 8.92 -6.78
CA VAL A 82 -8.52 8.01 -6.95
C VAL A 82 -8.99 6.59 -6.70
N LYS A 83 -8.75 5.70 -7.65
CA LYS A 83 -8.97 4.26 -7.53
C LYS A 83 -7.65 3.55 -7.28
N ALA A 84 -7.73 2.39 -6.65
CA ALA A 84 -6.64 1.43 -6.63
C ALA A 84 -7.12 0.01 -6.94
N THR A 85 -6.22 -0.83 -7.43
CA THR A 85 -6.41 -2.28 -7.49
C THR A 85 -5.23 -2.94 -6.81
N HIS A 86 -5.49 -3.75 -5.78
CA HIS A 86 -4.45 -4.44 -5.02
C HIS A 86 -4.39 -5.92 -5.40
N TYR A 87 -3.29 -6.35 -6.00
CA TYR A 87 -2.98 -7.71 -6.36
C TYR A 87 -2.35 -8.44 -5.18
N CYS A 88 -3.17 -9.20 -4.45
CA CYS A 88 -2.75 -9.89 -3.24
C CYS A 88 -2.08 -11.24 -3.55
N VAL A 89 -1.19 -11.69 -2.66
CA VAL A 89 -0.62 -13.06 -2.64
C VAL A 89 -1.68 -14.18 -2.54
N LYS A 90 -2.92 -13.83 -2.17
CA LYS A 90 -4.06 -14.75 -2.13
C LYS A 90 -4.78 -14.91 -3.47
N GLN A 91 -4.22 -14.34 -4.53
CA GLN A 91 -4.76 -14.38 -5.90
C GLN A 91 -6.15 -13.73 -6.03
N ASN A 92 -6.42 -12.71 -5.19
CA ASN A 92 -7.58 -11.84 -5.34
C ASN A 92 -7.15 -10.38 -5.57
N GLN A 93 -8.09 -9.58 -6.09
CA GLN A 93 -7.82 -8.22 -6.56
C GLN A 93 -8.86 -7.23 -6.01
N PRO A 94 -8.87 -6.93 -4.69
CA PRO A 94 -9.77 -5.90 -4.17
C PRO A 94 -9.54 -4.56 -4.87
N GLU A 95 -10.64 -4.00 -5.38
CA GLU A 95 -10.70 -2.63 -5.85
C GLU A 95 -10.90 -1.70 -4.65
N MET A 96 -10.21 -0.57 -4.67
CA MET A 96 -10.21 0.40 -3.58
C MET A 96 -10.45 1.80 -4.12
N ILE A 97 -10.90 2.68 -3.24
CA ILE A 97 -11.05 4.10 -3.46
C ILE A 97 -10.29 4.87 -2.38
N ALA A 98 -9.71 6.01 -2.76
CA ALA A 98 -9.15 6.92 -1.77
C ALA A 98 -10.22 7.45 -0.83
N ASP A 99 -9.89 7.49 0.46
CA ASP A 99 -10.71 8.12 1.48
C ASP A 99 -10.50 9.65 1.43
N PRO A 100 -11.57 10.46 1.33
CA PRO A 100 -11.47 11.91 1.35
C PRO A 100 -10.91 12.48 2.65
N ALA A 101 -10.90 11.71 3.75
CA ALA A 101 -10.25 12.08 5.01
C ALA A 101 -8.71 11.95 4.97
N GLY A 102 -8.15 11.38 3.90
CA GLY A 102 -6.71 11.31 3.69
C GLY A 102 -6.06 12.70 3.60
N THR A 103 -4.82 12.78 4.05
CA THR A 103 -3.98 14.00 4.00
C THR A 103 -2.71 13.75 3.20
N ALA A 104 -1.91 14.78 2.96
CA ALA A 104 -0.63 14.64 2.27
C ALA A 104 0.36 13.71 2.99
N SER A 105 0.25 13.55 4.31
CA SER A 105 1.06 12.67 5.13
C SER A 105 0.37 11.36 5.53
N MET A 106 -0.92 11.19 5.20
CA MET A 106 -1.70 10.00 5.51
C MET A 106 -2.66 9.66 4.37
N LEU A 107 -2.23 8.79 3.47
CA LEU A 107 -3.03 8.31 2.34
C LEU A 107 -3.78 7.06 2.78
N ILE A 108 -5.09 7.02 2.52
CA ILE A 108 -5.95 5.92 2.93
C ILE A 108 -6.72 5.46 1.69
N TYR A 109 -6.63 4.16 1.40
CA TYR A 109 -7.42 3.51 0.34
C TYR A 109 -8.25 2.42 0.98
N GLY A 110 -9.56 2.58 0.95
CA GLY A 110 -10.52 1.62 1.47
C GLY A 110 -11.14 0.80 0.33
N CYS A 111 -11.54 -0.43 0.63
CA CYS A 111 -12.26 -1.29 -0.29
C CYS A 111 -13.47 -0.55 -0.90
N ASP A 112 -13.61 -0.63 -2.22
CA ASP A 112 -14.77 -0.10 -2.92
C ASP A 112 -15.96 -1.02 -2.65
N MET A 113 -16.80 -0.61 -1.71
CA MET A 113 -17.98 -1.35 -1.29
C MET A 113 -19.05 -1.47 -2.39
N SER A 114 -18.84 -0.93 -3.60
CA SER A 114 -19.68 -1.26 -4.76
C SER A 114 -19.29 -2.57 -5.45
N THR A 115 -18.15 -3.17 -5.08
CA THR A 115 -17.62 -4.40 -5.72
C THR A 115 -17.97 -5.66 -4.93
N GLU A 116 -18.14 -6.78 -5.66
CA GLU A 116 -18.50 -8.08 -5.08
C GLU A 116 -17.46 -8.57 -4.06
N LEU A 117 -16.16 -8.46 -4.37
CA LEU A 117 -15.10 -8.94 -3.50
C LEU A 117 -15.06 -8.19 -2.17
N CYS A 118 -15.19 -6.86 -2.18
CA CYS A 118 -15.17 -6.05 -0.96
C CYS A 118 -16.41 -6.26 -0.07
N GLN A 119 -17.54 -6.69 -0.64
CA GLN A 119 -18.72 -7.09 0.11
C GLN A 119 -18.67 -8.57 0.57
N SER A 120 -17.75 -9.37 0.04
CA SER A 120 -17.68 -10.80 0.32
C SER A 120 -17.04 -11.13 1.68
N GLY A 121 -17.22 -12.36 2.14
CA GLY A 121 -16.48 -12.92 3.28
C GLY A 121 -15.04 -13.36 2.98
N GLN A 122 -14.59 -13.24 1.72
CA GLN A 122 -13.27 -13.72 1.33
C GLN A 122 -12.15 -12.99 2.07
N ASN A 123 -11.03 -13.66 2.30
CA ASN A 123 -9.87 -13.02 2.92
C ASN A 123 -9.17 -12.11 1.91
N HIS A 124 -9.22 -10.79 2.11
CA HIS A 124 -8.61 -9.81 1.22
C HIS A 124 -8.02 -8.64 2.03
N ILE A 125 -7.19 -7.83 1.37
CA ILE A 125 -6.81 -6.53 1.94
C ILE A 125 -7.99 -5.58 1.73
N HIS A 126 -8.53 -5.09 2.83
CA HIS A 126 -9.70 -4.21 2.84
C HIS A 126 -9.32 -2.73 2.92
N LYS A 127 -8.10 -2.44 3.40
CA LYS A 127 -7.59 -1.08 3.50
C LYS A 127 -6.07 -1.07 3.39
N ILE A 128 -5.54 -0.07 2.68
CA ILE A 128 -4.13 0.29 2.67
C ILE A 128 -4.01 1.69 3.25
N THR A 129 -3.05 1.89 4.15
CA THR A 129 -2.74 3.19 4.73
C THR A 129 -1.26 3.46 4.63
N HIS A 130 -0.87 4.54 3.96
CA HIS A 130 0.49 5.05 3.89
C HIS A 130 0.62 6.30 4.74
N GLU A 131 1.48 6.23 5.76
CA GLU A 131 1.81 7.35 6.64
C GLU A 131 3.24 7.79 6.31
N VAL A 132 3.38 9.02 5.83
CA VAL A 132 4.66 9.62 5.44
C VAL A 132 5.13 10.56 6.53
N SER A 133 6.38 10.39 6.97
CA SER A 133 7.01 11.23 7.97
C SER A 133 8.47 11.51 7.63
N ASP A 134 9.17 12.19 8.54
CA ASP A 134 10.56 12.60 8.39
C ASP A 134 10.85 13.30 7.04
N SER A 135 10.02 14.30 6.72
CA SER A 135 10.11 15.06 5.46
C SER A 135 10.07 14.19 4.20
N GLY A 136 9.32 13.07 4.23
CA GLY A 136 9.21 12.16 3.08
C GLY A 136 10.30 11.11 2.99
N LYS A 137 11.07 10.90 4.07
CA LYS A 137 12.13 9.89 4.16
C LYS A 137 11.72 8.62 4.88
N HIS A 138 10.63 8.68 5.64
CA HIS A 138 10.08 7.52 6.34
C HIS A 138 8.65 7.24 5.89
N LEU A 139 8.36 5.97 5.64
CA LEU A 139 7.06 5.49 5.22
C LEU A 139 6.62 4.33 6.12
N LYS A 140 5.53 4.53 6.86
CA LYS A 140 4.81 3.43 7.51
C LYS A 140 3.65 3.03 6.61
N THR A 141 3.61 1.77 6.20
CA THR A 141 2.47 1.23 5.43
C THR A 141 1.77 0.13 6.21
N THR A 142 0.43 0.23 6.30
CA THR A 142 -0.42 -0.76 6.94
C THR A 142 -1.40 -1.36 5.95
N TYR A 143 -1.40 -2.68 5.83
CA TYR A 143 -2.39 -3.45 5.07
C TYR A 143 -3.35 -4.14 6.04
N THR A 144 -4.59 -3.69 6.07
CA THR A 144 -5.64 -4.25 6.92
C THR A 144 -6.32 -5.39 6.18
N SER A 145 -6.16 -6.61 6.70
CA SER A 145 -6.85 -7.80 6.19
C SER A 145 -8.23 -7.93 6.80
N TRP A 146 -9.22 -8.27 5.98
CA TRP A 146 -10.56 -8.66 6.42
C TRP A 146 -10.84 -10.12 6.06
N LYS A 147 -11.71 -10.76 6.83
CA LYS A 147 -12.27 -12.07 6.55
C LYS A 147 -13.65 -12.16 7.21
N ASP A 148 -14.61 -12.78 6.55
CA ASP A 148 -15.98 -12.96 7.08
C ASP A 148 -16.59 -11.61 7.53
N SER A 149 -16.36 -10.57 6.70
CA SER A 149 -16.80 -9.18 6.91
C SER A 149 -16.32 -8.53 8.22
N LYS A 150 -15.20 -9.01 8.76
CA LYS A 150 -14.59 -8.51 10.00
C LYS A 150 -13.11 -8.28 9.84
N PHE A 151 -12.59 -7.34 10.64
CA PHE A 151 -11.16 -7.14 10.82
C PHE A 151 -10.49 -8.46 11.23
N LEU A 152 -9.45 -8.86 10.49
CA LEU A 152 -8.64 -10.02 10.81
C LEU A 152 -7.32 -9.61 11.47
N LYS A 153 -6.56 -8.75 10.81
CA LYS A 153 -5.26 -8.26 11.29
C LYS A 153 -4.75 -7.10 10.45
N ASP A 154 -3.81 -6.36 11.02
CA ASP A 154 -2.93 -5.46 10.29
C ASP A 154 -1.57 -6.10 10.02
N SER A 155 -1.05 -5.85 8.81
CA SER A 155 0.35 -6.09 8.48
C SER A 155 1.00 -4.74 8.25
N THR A 156 1.77 -4.29 9.24
CA THR A 156 2.42 -2.97 9.20
C THR A 156 3.91 -3.13 8.95
N TYR A 157 4.44 -2.27 8.09
CA TYR A 157 5.85 -2.20 7.71
C TYR A 157 6.33 -0.77 7.85
N HIS A 158 7.52 -0.60 8.41
CA HIS A 158 8.24 0.66 8.39
C HIS A 158 9.32 0.60 7.33
N PHE A 159 9.40 1.63 6.51
CA PHE A 159 10.40 1.76 5.48
C PHE A 159 11.12 3.10 5.60
N ASP A 160 12.38 3.09 5.20
CA ASP A 160 13.17 4.30 4.99
C ASP A 160 13.49 4.40 3.50
N ARG A 161 13.54 5.63 3.00
CA ARG A 161 13.87 5.88 1.60
C ARG A 161 15.33 5.47 1.35
N LYS A 162 15.57 4.79 0.23
CA LYS A 162 16.91 4.35 -0.18
C LYS A 162 17.76 5.51 -0.69
#